data_AF-A0AAV3RR73-F1
#
_entry.id   AF-A0AAV3RR73-F1
#
_cell.length_a   1.000
_cell.length_b   1.000
_cell.length_c   1.000
_cell.angle_alpha   90.00
_cell.angle_beta   90.00
_cell.angle_gamma   90.00
#
_symmetry.space_group_name_H-M   'P 1'
#
loop_
_entity.id
_entity.type
_entity.pdbx_description
1 polymer ?
#
loop_
_entity_poly.entity_id
_entity_poly.type
_entity_poly.pdbx_seq_one_letter_code
_entity_poly.pdbx_strand_id
1 'polypeptide(L)' 'MNQKQSIEASIKKQSNKKKANYLVRIKASLTSAKYLLWGGLAFRAHDESDDSSYKGNFLELIEVLGLNNEEIDKVIL' A
#
# COMPACT_ATOMS: atom_id res chain seq x y z
N MET A 1 7.28 22.16 -31.37
CA MET A 1 7.70 21.75 -30.02
C MET A 1 6.66 20.79 -29.45
N ASN A 2 7.04 19.56 -29.10
CA ASN A 2 6.08 18.58 -28.58
C ASN A 2 5.85 18.81 -27.09
N GLN A 3 4.71 19.39 -26.73
CA GLN A 3 4.37 19.73 -25.33
C GLN A 3 4.39 18.50 -24.41
N LYS A 4 4.14 17.30 -24.93
CA LYS A 4 4.18 16.03 -24.15
C LYS A 4 5.59 15.62 -23.73
N GLN A 5 6.63 16.16 -24.36
CA GLN A 5 8.04 15.87 -24.06
C GLN A 5 8.69 16.95 -23.17
N SER A 6 7.91 17.95 -22.72
CA SER A 6 8.41 18.95 -21.78
C SER A 6 8.76 18.33 -20.42
N ILE A 7 9.76 18.90 -19.75
CA ILE A 7 10.12 18.58 -18.37
C ILE A 7 8.90 18.76 -17.46
N GLU A 8 8.14 19.85 -17.66
CA GLU A 8 6.94 20.13 -16.86
C GLU A 8 5.87 19.04 -17.01
N ALA A 9 5.64 18.58 -18.25
CA ALA A 9 4.70 17.50 -18.53
C ALA A 9 5.13 16.18 -17.85
N SER A 10 6.44 15.90 -17.84
CA SER A 10 7.04 14.73 -17.18
C SER A 10 6.87 14.78 -15.66
N ILE A 11 7.15 15.94 -15.04
CA ILE A 11 6.97 16.16 -13.59
C ILE A 11 5.50 15.97 -13.19
N LYS A 12 4.56 16.56 -13.96
CA LYS A 12 3.13 16.42 -13.70
C LYS A 12 2.67 14.96 -13.79
N LYS A 13 3.16 14.21 -14.78
CA LYS A 13 2.88 12.77 -14.91
C LYS A 13 3.38 11.98 -13.70
N GLN A 14 4.59 12.27 -13.22
CA GLN A 14 5.15 11.61 -12.03
C GLN A 14 4.35 11.95 -10.77
N SER A 15 3.95 13.21 -10.60
CA SER A 15 3.11 13.66 -9.49
C SER A 15 1.76 12.93 -9.48
N ASN A 16 1.10 12.83 -10.63
CA ASN A 16 -0.15 12.08 -10.76
C ASN A 16 0.02 10.60 -10.42
N LYS A 17 1.11 9.95 -10.87
CA LYS A 17 1.42 8.56 -10.51
C LYS A 17 1.61 8.39 -9.00
N LYS A 18 2.37 9.30 -8.36
CA LYS A 18 2.56 9.29 -6.90
C LYS A 18 1.22 9.41 -6.16
N LYS A 19 0.33 10.30 -6.61
CA LYS A 19 -1.01 10.47 -6.03
C LYS A 19 -1.86 9.21 -6.19
N ALA A 20 -1.84 8.59 -7.36
CA ALA A 20 -2.55 7.33 -7.61
C ALA A 20 -2.06 6.22 -6.68
N ASN A 21 -0.75 6.00 -6.60
CA ASN A 21 -0.15 4.98 -5.73
C ASN A 21 -0.45 5.23 -4.25
N TYR A 22 -0.50 6.49 -3.83
CA TYR A 22 -0.90 6.86 -2.46
C TYR A 22 -2.36 6.48 -2.16
N LEU A 23 -3.28 6.74 -3.09
CA LEU A 23 -4.69 6.37 -2.91
C LEU A 23 -4.88 4.84 -2.86
N VAL A 24 -4.11 4.08 -3.63
CA VAL A 24 -4.13 2.61 -3.56
C VAL A 24 -3.67 2.14 -2.18
N ARG A 25 -2.53 2.64 -1.68
CA ARG A 25 -2.04 2.35 -0.32
C ARG A 25 -3.06 2.67 0.76
N ILE A 26 -3.63 3.87 0.75
CA ILE A 26 -4.64 4.27 1.75
C ILE A 26 -5.84 3.33 1.75
N LYS A 27 -6.31 2.90 0.57
CA LYS A 27 -7.44 1.97 0.47
C LYS A 27 -7.07 0.61 1.05
N ALA A 28 -5.90 0.07 0.73
CA ALA A 28 -5.42 -1.20 1.28
C ALA A 28 -5.30 -1.15 2.81
N SER A 29 -4.68 -0.09 3.36
CA SER A 29 -4.56 0.10 4.80
C SER A 29 -5.91 0.27 5.50
N LEU A 30 -6.83 1.04 4.92
CA LEU A 30 -8.16 1.25 5.50
C LEU A 30 -8.99 -0.04 5.50
N THR A 31 -8.94 -0.81 4.41
CA THR A 31 -9.61 -2.12 4.33
C THR A 31 -9.06 -3.06 5.40
N SER A 32 -7.74 -3.12 5.55
CA SER A 32 -7.09 -3.95 6.56
C SER A 32 -7.48 -3.54 7.97
N ALA A 33 -7.42 -2.24 8.28
CA ALA A 33 -7.82 -1.71 9.57
C ALA A 33 -9.30 -1.99 9.91
N LYS A 34 -10.20 -1.85 8.93
CA LYS A 34 -11.63 -2.16 9.09
C LYS A 34 -11.86 -3.64 9.38
N TYR A 35 -11.18 -4.53 8.66
CA TYR A 35 -11.29 -5.98 8.88
C TYR A 35 -10.87 -6.36 10.30
N LEU A 36 -9.72 -5.85 10.76
CA LEU A 36 -9.20 -6.14 12.10
C LEU A 36 -10.10 -5.57 13.20
N LEU A 37 -10.58 -4.33 13.02
CA LEU A 37 -11.51 -3.71 13.95
C LEU A 37 -12.82 -4.50 14.05
N TRP A 38 -13.35 -4.95 12.91
CA TRP A 38 -14.60 -5.71 12.89
C TRP A 38 -14.45 -7.08 13.57
N GLY A 39 -13.28 -7.72 13.43
CA GLY A 39 -12.97 -8.98 14.09
C GLY A 39 -12.47 -8.85 15.53
N GLY A 40 -12.26 -7.63 16.05
CA GLY A 40 -11.62 -7.42 17.35
C GLY A 40 -10.18 -7.94 17.41
N LEU A 41 -9.50 -8.00 16.27
CA LEU A 41 -8.14 -8.55 16.14
C LEU A 41 -7.10 -7.50 16.50
N ALA A 42 -6.02 -7.94 17.14
CA ALA A 42 -4.87 -7.09 17.38
C ALA A 42 -4.24 -6.65 16.05
N PHE A 43 -3.88 -5.38 15.93
CA PHE A 43 -3.26 -4.86 14.72
C PHE A 43 -1.81 -5.29 14.58
N ARG A 44 -1.11 -5.37 15.71
CA ARG A 44 0.33 -5.58 15.81
C ARG A 44 0.65 -6.91 16.47
N ALA A 45 1.79 -7.49 16.11
CA ALA A 45 2.39 -8.59 16.86
C ALA A 45 3.29 -8.08 17.98
N HIS A 46 3.83 -9.02 18.76
CA HIS A 46 4.86 -8.73 19.75
C HIS A 46 6.18 -8.29 19.07
N ASP A 47 6.49 -8.88 17.92
CA ASP A 47 7.68 -8.59 17.13
C ASP A 47 7.30 -8.39 15.65
N GLU A 48 7.45 -7.17 15.16
CA GLU A 48 7.22 -6.79 13.75
C GLU A 48 8.54 -6.66 12.98
N SER A 49 9.66 -7.16 13.53
CA SER A 49 10.96 -7.18 12.84
C SER A 49 10.91 -8.03 11.57
N ASP A 50 11.85 -7.78 10.67
CA ASP A 50 11.91 -8.52 9.40
C ASP A 50 12.20 -10.01 9.56
N ASP A 51 12.86 -10.38 10.66
CA ASP A 51 13.21 -11.75 11.02
C ASP A 51 12.07 -12.48 11.75
N SER A 52 11.00 -11.77 12.12
CA SER A 52 9.85 -12.37 12.78
C SER A 52 9.08 -13.26 11.81
N SER A 53 8.75 -14.48 12.25
CA SER A 53 7.91 -15.39 11.49
C SER A 53 6.45 -14.92 11.38
N TYR A 54 6.04 -13.97 12.22
CA TYR A 54 4.68 -13.43 12.23
C TYR A 54 4.70 -11.97 12.67
N LYS A 55 4.65 -11.06 11.70
CA LYS A 55 4.80 -9.61 11.94
C LYS A 55 3.51 -8.93 12.41
N GLY A 56 2.42 -9.70 12.50
CA GLY A 56 1.13 -9.23 13.03
C GLY A 56 0.06 -9.07 11.97
N ASN A 57 -1.21 -9.16 12.40
CA ASN A 57 -2.34 -9.29 11.50
C ASN A 57 -2.44 -8.19 10.44
N PHE A 58 -1.99 -6.96 10.74
CA PHE A 58 -2.05 -5.87 9.77
C PHE A 58 -1.07 -6.06 8.60
N LEU A 59 0.18 -6.41 8.89
CA LEU A 59 1.20 -6.60 7.85
C LEU A 59 0.86 -7.83 6.99
N GLU A 60 0.50 -8.94 7.64
CA GLU A 60 0.05 -10.16 6.96
C GLU A 60 -1.15 -9.89 6.03
N LEU A 61 -2.14 -9.11 6.49
CA LEU A 61 -3.32 -8.80 5.67
C LEU A 61 -2.98 -7.88 4.49
N ILE A 62 -2.07 -6.92 4.66
CA ILE A 62 -1.59 -6.09 3.55
C ILE A 62 -0.83 -6.93 2.52
N GLU A 63 0.01 -7.86 2.95
CA GLU A 63 0.73 -8.78 2.07
C GLU A 63 -0.25 -9.67 1.29
N VAL A 64 -1.25 -10.25 1.96
CA VAL A 64 -2.31 -11.03 1.30
C VAL A 64 -3.08 -10.18 0.29
N LEU A 65 -3.36 -8.91 0.58
CA LEU A 65 -4.00 -8.02 -0.39
C LEU A 65 -3.10 -7.73 -1.61
N GLY A 66 -1.78 -7.66 -1.41
CA GLY A 66 -0.79 -7.52 -2.48
C GLY A 66 -0.72 -8.77 -3.36
N LEU A 67 -0.61 -9.96 -2.77
CA LEU A 67 -0.57 -11.24 -3.49
C LEU A 67 -1.78 -11.43 -4.42
N ASN A 68 -2.94 -10.89 -4.05
CA ASN A 68 -4.17 -10.97 -4.83
C ASN A 68 -4.38 -9.80 -5.79
N ASN A 69 -3.53 -8.75 -5.75
CA ASN A 69 -3.69 -7.57 -6.56
C ASN A 69 -2.34 -6.89 -6.86
N GLU A 70 -1.89 -7.04 -8.10
CA GLU A 70 -0.61 -6.50 -8.59
C GLU A 70 -0.48 -4.97 -8.44
N GLU A 71 -1.58 -4.22 -8.49
CA GLU A 71 -1.55 -2.76 -8.28
C GLU A 71 -1.33 -2.40 -6.81
N ILE A 72 -1.79 -3.25 -5.89
CA ILE A 72 -1.51 -3.12 -4.45
C ILE A 72 -0.08 -3.58 -4.17
N ASP A 73 0.34 -4.73 -4.70
CA ASP A 73 1.68 -5.29 -4.55
C ASP A 73 2.78 -4.28 -4.91
N LYS A 74 2.63 -3.57 -6.03
CA LYS A 74 3.58 -2.54 -6.49
C LYS A 74 3.71 -1.32 -5.57
N VAL A 75 2.82 -1.14 -4.59
CA VAL A 75 2.76 0.07 -3.77
C VAL A 75 2.78 -0.19 -2.27
N ILE A 76 2.54 -1.41 -1.81
CA ILE A 76 2.66 -1.79 -0.39
C ILE A 76 4.12 -1.77 0.08
N LEU A 77 4.31 -1.96 1.39
CA LEU A 77 5.57 -1.74 2.11
C LEU A 77 6.66 -2.72 1.67
#